data_AF-E1ZZB1-F1
#
_entry.id   AF-E1ZZB1-F1
#
_cell.length_a   1.000
_cell.length_b   1.000
_cell.length_c   1.000
_cell.angle_alpha   90.00
_cell.angle_beta   90.00
_cell.angle_gamma   90.00
#
_symmetry.space_group_name_H-M   'P 1'
#
loop_
_entity.id
_entity.type
_entity.pdbx_description
1 polymer ?
#
loop_
_entity_poly.entity_id
_entity_poly.type
_entity_poly.pdbx_seq_one_letter_code
_entity_poly.pdbx_strand_id
1 'polypeptide(L)'
;MLILLLLVALVGVHSSWSRHPFSVAENVPANAIHTIPLGSEATFNWKVDLMNELVVVEIHYIGNDSSWFAIGFSDYGELKPADYCVLWPDWHQQIHLQDSSADIDGKLHLDSQQDCKNFAWKRRGNRGTTHLVWLRGRGPLSSLTGLGISDAKASGMSRTELRRVSHKKPEFPANAWQLELLAHNVQVPKQETTYWCRVHKLPSVLKQKHHILQFGPAIQAGNEHVVHHMEIFHCAGPVNEEMPSYDGPCDGIDRPAKTQICKKVMAAWAMGADAFVYPEETGLSIGGANFNPYVMLEVHYNNPELHQGIIDSSGIRFVLTKSLRKYDAGVIELGLEYTDKMAIPAGQEAFTLSGHCIAECTGVGLPQSGIHIFGSQLHTHLTGTKVITRHVRDGEELPPLNYDNHYSTHFQEIRLLPKPVTVLPGDSLITMCTYNTIKRDNVTLGGFAISDEMCVNYIHYYPNALLEVCKSAISDDALQTYFRYMREWENQDTSTKKGISTNYKSIEWTKIRVEALHDLYEAAPLGMQCNSSDGSRLPGSWDNIAATPVRLPLPPPARNCVELSLEQEILDQV
;
A
#
# COMPACT_ATOMS: atom_id res chain seq x y z
N MET A 1 -31.10 -7.37 20.05
CA MET A 1 -30.44 -7.54 18.74
C MET A 1 -31.06 -6.53 17.80
N LEU A 2 -30.63 -5.27 17.88
CA LEU A 2 -31.12 -4.22 16.99
C LEU A 2 -30.17 -4.19 15.79
N ILE A 3 -30.68 -4.51 14.61
CA ILE A 3 -30.06 -4.07 13.37
C ILE A 3 -30.41 -2.59 13.29
N LEU A 4 -29.43 -1.69 13.43
CA LEU A 4 -29.65 -0.27 13.14
C LEU A 4 -29.76 -0.11 11.61
N LEU A 5 -30.93 -0.46 11.05
CA LEU A 5 -31.29 -0.22 9.66
C LEU A 5 -31.75 1.24 9.54
N LEU A 6 -30.83 2.14 9.20
CA LEU A 6 -31.17 3.51 8.84
C LEU A 6 -31.61 3.55 7.37
N LEU A 7 -32.86 3.14 7.12
CA LEU A 7 -33.57 3.41 5.87
C LEU A 7 -33.99 4.89 5.86
N VAL A 8 -33.22 5.75 5.20
CA VAL A 8 -33.72 7.08 4.82
C VAL A 8 -34.63 6.91 3.61
N ALA A 9 -35.93 6.88 3.87
CA ALA A 9 -36.96 7.05 2.85
C ALA A 9 -36.88 8.48 2.29
N LEU A 10 -36.44 8.62 1.03
CA LEU A 10 -36.57 9.87 0.28
C LEU A 10 -38.05 10.13 -0.01
N VAL A 11 -38.63 11.10 0.70
CA VAL A 11 -39.96 11.65 0.40
C VAL A 11 -39.79 13.03 -0.26
N GLY A 12 -40.35 13.17 -1.46
CA GLY A 12 -40.61 14.44 -2.17
C GLY A 12 -39.46 14.87 -3.10
N VAL A 13 -39.66 15.28 -4.36
CA VAL A 13 -40.83 15.84 -5.04
C VAL A 13 -40.72 15.50 -6.54
N HIS A 14 -41.84 15.07 -7.14
CA HIS A 14 -41.97 14.96 -8.59
C HIS A 14 -41.73 16.31 -9.28
N SER A 15 -40.70 16.39 -10.13
CA SER A 15 -40.73 17.30 -11.27
C SER A 15 -40.35 16.52 -12.54
N SER A 16 -41.30 16.51 -13.47
CA SER A 16 -41.22 15.87 -14.78
C SER A 16 -40.18 16.57 -15.64
N TRP A 17 -39.15 15.87 -16.10
CA TRP A 17 -38.30 16.32 -17.20
C TRP A 17 -38.22 15.26 -18.29
N SER A 18 -38.35 15.77 -19.51
CA SER A 18 -38.69 15.13 -20.76
C SER A 18 -37.63 14.17 -21.30
N ARG A 19 -38.12 13.13 -21.97
CA ARG A 19 -37.32 12.21 -22.79
C ARG A 19 -36.69 12.96 -23.97
N HIS A 20 -35.38 12.85 -24.13
CA HIS A 20 -34.75 12.73 -25.44
C HIS A 20 -33.61 11.70 -25.39
N PRO A 21 -33.43 10.87 -26.43
CA PRO A 21 -32.58 9.70 -26.38
C PRO A 21 -31.17 10.03 -26.87
N PHE A 22 -30.16 9.73 -26.06
CA PHE A 22 -28.82 9.44 -26.58
C PHE A 22 -28.33 8.14 -25.96
N SER A 23 -28.05 7.22 -26.88
CA SER A 23 -27.69 5.83 -26.64
C SER A 23 -26.19 5.67 -26.37
N VAL A 24 -25.90 4.61 -25.63
CA VAL A 24 -24.61 3.92 -25.46
C VAL A 24 -23.65 4.55 -24.46
N ALA A 25 -23.84 4.16 -23.19
CA ALA A 25 -22.74 3.92 -22.27
C ALA A 25 -23.02 2.57 -21.59
N GLU A 26 -22.16 1.60 -21.91
CA GLU A 26 -22.23 0.24 -21.40
C GLU A 26 -22.11 0.20 -19.87
N ASN A 27 -22.86 -0.73 -19.27
CA ASN A 27 -22.96 -0.98 -17.84
C ASN A 27 -21.59 -1.18 -17.16
N VAL A 28 -21.08 -0.14 -16.50
CA VAL A 28 -20.13 -0.27 -15.38
C VAL A 28 -20.97 -0.29 -14.10
N PRO A 29 -20.83 -1.27 -13.19
CA PRO A 29 -21.55 -1.22 -11.93
C PRO A 29 -20.92 -0.13 -11.06
N ALA A 30 -21.45 1.10 -11.15
CA ALA A 30 -21.06 2.27 -10.37
C ALA A 30 -21.49 2.21 -8.88
N ASN A 31 -21.90 1.04 -8.38
CA ASN A 31 -22.61 0.88 -7.09
C ASN A 31 -22.02 -0.24 -6.20
N ALA A 32 -20.72 -0.54 -6.29
CA ALA A 32 -20.11 -1.44 -5.32
C ALA A 32 -20.05 -0.75 -3.94
N ILE A 33 -20.69 -1.35 -2.94
CA ILE A 33 -20.51 -0.99 -1.54
C ILE A 33 -19.29 -1.77 -1.03
N HIS A 34 -18.31 -1.05 -0.52
CA HIS A 34 -17.12 -1.62 0.12
C HIS A 34 -17.31 -1.63 1.64
N THR A 35 -16.67 -2.58 2.32
CA THR A 35 -16.83 -2.77 3.77
C THR A 35 -15.50 -3.09 4.42
N ILE A 36 -15.27 -2.57 5.63
CA ILE A 36 -14.14 -2.94 6.49
C ILE A 36 -14.60 -3.00 7.96
N PRO A 37 -14.17 -4.01 8.74
CA PRO A 37 -14.44 -4.03 10.17
C PRO A 37 -13.67 -2.93 10.91
N LEU A 38 -14.31 -2.36 11.93
CA LEU A 38 -13.75 -1.43 12.91
C LEU A 38 -13.76 -2.11 14.28
N GLY A 39 -12.84 -3.05 14.46
CA GLY A 39 -12.85 -3.96 15.61
C GLY A 39 -13.95 -5.03 15.50
N SER A 40 -14.36 -5.57 16.65
CA SER A 40 -15.30 -6.70 16.73
C SER A 40 -16.78 -6.29 16.70
N GLU A 41 -17.10 -5.02 16.94
CA GLU A 41 -18.48 -4.52 17.15
C GLU A 41 -18.94 -3.48 16.12
N ALA A 42 -18.08 -3.02 15.21
CA ALA A 42 -18.43 -2.00 14.23
C ALA A 42 -17.95 -2.36 12.82
N THR A 43 -18.68 -1.89 11.80
CA THR A 43 -18.28 -1.99 10.39
C THR A 43 -18.45 -0.64 9.70
N PHE A 44 -17.49 -0.33 8.83
CA PHE A 44 -17.48 0.85 7.99
C PHE A 44 -17.80 0.44 6.56
N ASN A 45 -18.89 0.96 6.02
CA ASN A 45 -19.36 0.71 4.66
C ASN A 45 -19.27 1.99 3.85
N TRP A 46 -18.78 1.95 2.62
CA TRP A 46 -18.72 3.14 1.78
C TRP A 46 -18.94 2.86 0.31
N LYS A 47 -19.35 3.90 -0.41
CA LYS A 47 -19.43 3.94 -1.87
C LYS A 47 -18.75 5.19 -2.39
N VAL A 48 -18.18 5.09 -3.59
CA VAL A 48 -17.45 6.17 -4.25
C VAL A 48 -18.27 6.72 -5.40
N ASP A 49 -18.57 8.01 -5.38
CA ASP A 49 -19.08 8.74 -6.53
C ASP A 49 -17.92 9.50 -7.18
N LEU A 50 -17.39 8.92 -8.25
CA LEU A 50 -16.27 9.51 -9.00
C LEU A 50 -16.68 10.77 -9.79
N MET A 51 -17.96 10.93 -10.14
CA MET A 51 -18.43 12.09 -10.92
C MET A 51 -18.55 13.34 -10.03
N ASN A 52 -19.05 13.16 -8.81
CA ASN A 52 -19.22 14.26 -7.85
C ASN A 52 -18.05 14.41 -6.87
N GLU A 53 -17.04 13.54 -6.95
CA GLU A 53 -15.92 13.47 -6.01
C GLU A 53 -16.38 13.30 -4.54
N LEU A 54 -17.37 12.42 -4.33
CA LEU A 54 -17.96 12.17 -3.01
C LEU A 54 -17.70 10.75 -2.54
N VAL A 55 -17.47 10.59 -1.23
CA VAL A 55 -17.47 9.30 -0.56
C VAL A 55 -18.64 9.29 0.42
N VAL A 56 -19.63 8.43 0.14
CA VAL A 56 -20.79 8.26 1.02
C VAL A 56 -20.53 7.06 1.90
N VAL A 57 -20.71 7.23 3.20
CA VAL A 57 -20.36 6.23 4.20
C VAL A 57 -21.57 5.89 5.05
N GLU A 58 -21.59 4.65 5.52
CA GLU A 58 -22.55 4.13 6.48
C GLU A 58 -21.80 3.29 7.52
N ILE A 59 -22.12 3.48 8.80
CA ILE A 59 -21.45 2.77 9.91
C ILE A 59 -22.49 1.93 10.61
N HIS A 60 -22.21 0.63 10.74
CA HIS A 60 -23.05 -0.26 11.55
C HIS A 60 -22.33 -0.56 12.84
N TYR A 61 -22.89 -0.11 13.96
CA TYR A 61 -22.34 -0.32 15.29
C TYR A 61 -23.27 -1.20 16.14
N ILE A 62 -22.71 -2.24 16.74
CA ILE A 62 -23.39 -3.20 17.62
C ILE A 62 -22.93 -2.91 19.06
N GLY A 63 -23.56 -1.92 19.68
CA GLY A 63 -23.25 -1.48 21.05
C GLY A 63 -24.45 -1.50 21.99
N ASN A 64 -24.20 -1.13 23.25
CA ASN A 64 -25.27 -0.89 24.23
C ASN A 64 -25.94 0.46 23.93
N ASP A 65 -27.25 0.60 24.18
CA ASP A 65 -28.07 1.76 23.79
C ASP A 65 -27.59 3.12 24.34
N SER A 66 -26.66 3.13 25.28
CA SER A 66 -26.10 4.34 25.88
C SER A 66 -24.68 4.67 25.45
N SER A 67 -24.04 3.86 24.60
CA SER A 67 -22.63 4.07 24.21
C SER A 67 -22.48 5.22 23.21
N TRP A 68 -21.35 5.93 23.31
CA TRP A 68 -20.91 6.85 22.26
C TRP A 68 -19.87 6.17 21.37
N PHE A 69 -19.82 6.58 20.11
CA PHE A 69 -18.90 6.09 19.09
C PHE A 69 -18.35 7.27 18.30
N ALA A 70 -17.05 7.31 18.07
CA ALA A 70 -16.42 8.28 17.19
C ALA A 70 -15.67 7.56 16.08
N ILE A 71 -15.67 8.16 14.90
CA ILE A 71 -14.90 7.71 13.75
C ILE A 71 -14.23 8.88 13.10
N GLY A 72 -13.04 8.68 12.59
CA GLY A 72 -12.21 9.76 12.13
C GLY A 72 -11.15 9.36 11.14
N PHE A 73 -10.37 10.35 10.74
CA PHE A 73 -9.20 10.22 9.90
C PHE A 73 -7.99 10.84 10.58
N SER A 74 -6.83 10.23 10.37
CA SER A 74 -5.55 10.81 10.71
C SER A 74 -4.53 10.55 9.61
N ASP A 75 -3.35 11.17 9.70
CA ASP A 75 -2.34 11.05 8.67
C ASP A 75 -1.78 9.63 8.59
N TYR A 76 -1.47 9.00 9.74
CA TYR A 76 -0.85 7.66 9.80
C TYR A 76 -1.53 6.69 10.79
N GLY A 77 -2.75 7.00 11.23
CA GLY A 77 -3.55 6.12 12.08
C GLY A 77 -3.40 6.37 13.58
N GLU A 78 -2.68 7.43 13.96
CA GLU A 78 -2.66 7.91 15.34
C GLU A 78 -4.05 8.39 15.74
N LEU A 79 -4.46 8.09 16.98
CA LEU A 79 -5.73 8.59 17.51
C LEU A 79 -5.71 10.11 17.72
N LYS A 80 -4.52 10.72 17.79
CA LYS A 80 -4.31 12.16 17.96
C LYS A 80 -2.99 12.64 17.34
N PRO A 81 -2.94 13.84 16.75
CA PRO A 81 -4.11 14.65 16.37
C PRO A 81 -4.90 13.93 15.26
N ALA A 82 -6.22 14.04 15.29
CA ALA A 82 -7.10 13.39 14.33
C ALA A 82 -8.44 14.11 14.22
N ASP A 83 -9.10 13.96 13.08
CA ASP A 83 -10.41 14.54 12.79
C ASP A 83 -11.50 13.47 12.98
N TYR A 84 -12.60 13.78 13.65
CA TYR A 84 -13.62 12.84 14.12
C TYR A 84 -15.05 13.34 13.93
N CYS A 85 -15.92 12.48 13.39
CA CYS A 85 -17.36 12.57 13.64
C CYS A 85 -17.71 11.76 14.89
N VAL A 86 -18.32 12.39 15.89
CA VAL A 86 -18.74 11.75 17.14
C VAL A 86 -20.25 11.59 17.19
N LEU A 87 -20.70 10.38 17.53
CA LEU A 87 -22.09 9.97 17.67
C LEU A 87 -22.39 9.58 19.12
N TRP A 88 -23.43 10.14 19.72
CA TRP A 88 -23.86 9.74 21.07
C TRP A 88 -25.36 9.90 21.30
N PRO A 89 -25.97 9.03 22.14
CA PRO A 89 -27.29 9.25 22.70
C PRO A 89 -27.21 10.18 23.92
N ASP A 90 -28.19 11.08 24.06
CA ASP A 90 -28.41 11.82 25.30
C ASP A 90 -29.32 11.05 26.28
N TRP A 91 -29.58 11.64 27.44
CA TRP A 91 -30.42 11.06 28.50
C TRP A 91 -31.89 10.86 28.07
N HIS A 92 -32.34 11.49 26.99
CA HIS A 92 -33.67 11.33 26.39
C HIS A 92 -33.66 10.36 25.20
N GLN A 93 -32.55 9.65 24.97
CA GLN A 93 -32.33 8.77 23.81
C GLN A 93 -32.36 9.50 22.46
N GLN A 94 -32.16 10.83 22.43
CA GLN A 94 -31.94 11.53 21.17
C GLN A 94 -30.49 11.33 20.74
N ILE A 95 -30.31 11.00 19.47
CA ILE A 95 -29.00 10.77 18.88
C ILE A 95 -28.45 12.08 18.33
N HIS A 96 -27.22 12.40 18.72
CA HIS A 96 -26.47 13.56 18.26
C HIS A 96 -25.29 13.09 17.42
N LEU A 97 -25.01 13.78 16.32
CA LEU A 97 -23.83 13.61 15.47
C LEU A 97 -23.14 14.97 15.36
N GLN A 98 -21.85 15.03 15.65
CA GLN A 98 -21.11 16.29 15.59
C GLN A 98 -19.67 16.08 15.13
N ASP A 99 -19.22 16.99 14.29
CA ASP A 99 -17.85 17.08 13.78
C ASP A 99 -16.93 17.69 14.84
N SER A 100 -15.76 17.10 15.01
CA SER A 100 -14.84 17.41 16.11
C SER A 100 -13.42 17.00 15.75
N SER A 101 -12.43 17.73 16.26
CA SER A 101 -11.02 17.34 16.14
C SER A 101 -10.41 17.04 17.50
N ALA A 102 -9.53 16.05 17.54
CA ALA A 102 -8.68 15.78 18.69
C ALA A 102 -7.37 16.55 18.55
N ASP A 103 -7.05 17.35 19.57
CA ASP A 103 -5.76 18.04 19.67
C ASP A 103 -4.61 17.08 20.04
N ILE A 104 -3.39 17.61 20.15
CA ILE A 104 -2.20 16.85 20.54
C ILE A 104 -2.30 16.23 21.96
N ASP A 105 -3.10 16.85 22.84
CA ASP A 105 -3.37 16.34 24.18
C ASP A 105 -4.43 15.23 24.16
N GLY A 106 -5.22 15.13 23.08
CA GLY A 106 -6.28 14.16 22.87
C GLY A 106 -7.64 14.61 23.41
N LYS A 107 -7.84 15.91 23.59
CA LYS A 107 -9.15 16.50 23.91
C LYS A 107 -9.92 16.74 22.62
N LEU A 108 -11.20 16.37 22.62
CA LEU A 108 -12.09 16.64 21.50
C LEU A 108 -12.61 18.07 21.57
N HIS A 109 -12.42 18.80 20.47
CA HIS A 109 -12.91 20.15 20.26
C HIS A 109 -13.87 20.15 19.08
N LEU A 110 -14.93 20.94 19.18
CA LEU A 110 -15.87 21.11 18.08
C LEU A 110 -15.19 21.79 16.90
N ASP A 111 -15.36 21.24 15.69
CA ASP A 111 -14.87 21.90 14.49
C ASP A 111 -15.79 23.08 14.09
N SER A 112 -15.15 24.17 13.69
CA SER A 112 -15.76 25.35 13.12
C SER A 112 -16.36 25.10 11.73
N GLN A 113 -15.80 24.15 10.96
CA GLN A 113 -16.34 23.67 9.70
C GLN A 113 -17.01 22.32 9.94
N GLN A 114 -18.21 22.13 9.39
CA GLN A 114 -19.00 20.93 9.64
C GLN A 114 -19.00 20.09 8.37
N ASP A 115 -18.02 19.20 8.28
CA ASP A 115 -17.74 18.32 7.14
C ASP A 115 -18.43 16.96 7.29
N CYS A 116 -18.83 16.60 8.50
CA CYS A 116 -19.70 15.46 8.82
C CYS A 116 -21.19 15.77 8.60
N LYS A 117 -21.65 15.95 7.35
CA LYS A 117 -23.09 16.17 7.07
C LYS A 117 -23.81 14.87 6.71
N ASN A 118 -24.74 14.41 7.56
CA ASN A 118 -25.58 13.23 7.32
C ASN A 118 -24.79 11.97 6.90
N PHE A 119 -23.63 11.71 7.53
CA PHE A 119 -22.75 10.57 7.21
C PHE A 119 -22.15 10.58 5.79
N ALA A 120 -22.20 11.71 5.08
CA ALA A 120 -21.48 11.91 3.83
C ALA A 120 -20.24 12.77 4.06
N TRP A 121 -19.06 12.23 3.75
CA TRP A 121 -17.81 12.99 3.75
C TRP A 121 -17.52 13.52 2.36
N LYS A 122 -17.45 14.84 2.21
CA LYS A 122 -16.97 15.46 0.98
C LYS A 122 -15.44 15.54 1.01
N ARG A 123 -14.78 14.44 0.67
CA ARG A 123 -13.31 14.42 0.61
C ARG A 123 -12.82 14.72 -0.80
N ARG A 124 -12.31 15.93 -1.00
CA ARG A 124 -11.46 16.29 -2.15
C ARG A 124 -10.03 15.84 -1.84
N GLY A 125 -9.51 14.85 -2.56
CA GLY A 125 -8.19 14.32 -2.23
C GLY A 125 -7.64 13.23 -3.15
N ASN A 126 -6.33 13.07 -3.04
CA ASN A 126 -5.48 12.18 -3.82
C ASN A 126 -5.73 10.69 -3.48
N ARG A 127 -5.48 9.80 -4.44
CA ARG A 127 -5.57 8.34 -4.29
C ARG A 127 -4.51 7.84 -3.29
N GLY A 128 -4.72 6.70 -2.65
CA GLY A 128 -3.77 6.12 -1.70
C GLY A 128 -4.44 5.53 -0.47
N THR A 129 -3.60 5.18 0.51
CA THR A 129 -4.03 4.65 1.80
C THR A 129 -4.77 5.72 2.59
N THR A 130 -5.85 5.33 3.24
CA THR A 130 -6.57 6.14 4.22
C THR A 130 -6.55 5.44 5.56
N HIS A 131 -6.16 6.17 6.60
CA HIS A 131 -6.19 5.71 7.98
C HIS A 131 -7.50 6.13 8.63
N LEU A 132 -8.34 5.14 8.94
CA LEU A 132 -9.56 5.30 9.71
C LEU A 132 -9.24 5.07 11.18
N VAL A 133 -9.54 6.03 12.04
CA VAL A 133 -9.45 5.88 13.50
C VAL A 133 -10.83 5.81 14.09
N TRP A 134 -11.01 5.03 15.16
CA TRP A 134 -12.31 4.91 15.82
C TRP A 134 -12.15 4.78 17.32
N LEU A 135 -13.13 5.31 18.04
CA LEU A 135 -13.20 5.34 19.50
C LEU A 135 -14.60 4.90 19.92
N ARG A 136 -14.70 4.20 21.05
CA ARG A 136 -15.99 3.91 21.67
C ARG A 136 -15.89 4.02 23.18
N GLY A 137 -16.94 4.53 23.80
CA GLY A 137 -16.99 4.65 25.25
C GLY A 137 -18.37 4.44 25.84
N ARG A 138 -18.46 4.65 27.15
CA ARG A 138 -19.73 4.59 27.87
C ARG A 138 -20.40 5.95 27.79
N GLY A 139 -21.69 5.97 27.52
CA GLY A 139 -22.55 7.12 27.76
C GLY A 139 -23.78 6.72 28.59
N PRO A 140 -24.87 7.49 28.52
CA PRO A 140 -25.11 8.59 27.57
C PRO A 140 -24.25 9.82 27.91
N LEU A 141 -24.06 10.72 26.94
CA LEU A 141 -23.31 11.97 27.14
C LEU A 141 -24.28 13.16 27.11
N SER A 142 -24.02 14.19 27.93
CA SER A 142 -24.73 15.48 27.84
C SER A 142 -24.12 16.42 26.81
N SER A 143 -22.80 16.35 26.60
CA SER A 143 -22.05 17.16 25.64
C SER A 143 -20.71 16.51 25.34
N LEU A 144 -20.09 16.86 24.20
CA LEU A 144 -18.70 16.49 23.90
C LEU A 144 -17.67 17.30 24.71
N THR A 145 -18.08 18.42 25.31
CA THR A 145 -17.18 19.28 26.08
C THR A 145 -16.49 18.51 27.19
N GLY A 146 -15.16 18.45 27.13
CA GLY A 146 -14.33 17.76 28.11
C GLY A 146 -14.15 16.26 27.88
N LEU A 147 -14.75 15.69 26.83
CA LEU A 147 -14.51 14.32 26.41
C LEU A 147 -13.11 14.21 25.79
N GLY A 148 -12.29 13.32 26.34
CA GLY A 148 -10.99 12.98 25.80
C GLY A 148 -10.97 11.60 25.16
N ILE A 149 -9.97 11.37 24.30
CA ILE A 149 -9.70 10.03 23.74
C ILE A 149 -9.45 9.01 24.85
N SER A 150 -8.83 9.42 25.97
CA SER A 150 -8.59 8.56 27.13
C SER A 150 -9.85 8.05 27.81
N ASP A 151 -11.01 8.67 27.56
CA ASP A 151 -12.29 8.23 28.10
C ASP A 151 -12.92 7.10 27.27
N ALA A 152 -12.31 6.78 26.11
CA ALA A 152 -12.73 5.66 25.29
C ALA A 152 -12.45 4.33 26.03
N LYS A 153 -13.48 3.48 26.09
CA LYS A 153 -13.37 2.10 26.59
C LYS A 153 -12.53 1.24 25.64
N ALA A 154 -12.65 1.48 24.34
CA ALA A 154 -11.81 0.86 23.33
C ALA A 154 -11.60 1.84 22.18
N SER A 155 -10.51 1.62 21.46
CA SER A 155 -10.13 2.39 20.29
C SER A 155 -9.38 1.49 19.33
N GLY A 156 -9.28 1.92 18.09
CA GLY A 156 -8.49 1.22 17.10
C GLY A 156 -8.35 2.01 15.83
N MET A 157 -7.71 1.37 14.86
CA MET A 157 -7.49 1.93 13.55
C MET A 157 -7.59 0.84 12.50
N SER A 158 -8.14 1.21 11.35
CA SER A 158 -8.24 0.37 10.16
C SER A 158 -7.70 1.15 8.96
N ARG A 159 -7.19 0.45 7.95
CA ARG A 159 -6.66 1.06 6.72
C ARG A 159 -7.45 0.60 5.52
N THR A 160 -7.69 1.50 4.57
CA THR A 160 -8.36 1.17 3.31
C THR A 160 -7.97 2.16 2.22
N GLU A 161 -8.11 1.78 0.96
CA GLU A 161 -8.22 2.73 -0.14
C GLU A 161 -9.68 3.21 -0.24
N LEU A 162 -9.97 4.48 0.10
CA LEU A 162 -11.33 5.01 -0.03
C LEU A 162 -11.72 5.22 -1.49
N ARG A 163 -10.86 5.86 -2.29
CA ARG A 163 -11.13 6.19 -3.71
C ARG A 163 -10.80 5.01 -4.62
N ARG A 164 -11.57 3.94 -4.50
CA ARG A 164 -11.42 2.76 -5.35
C ARG A 164 -11.97 3.00 -6.73
N VAL A 165 -11.27 2.45 -7.71
CA VAL A 165 -11.75 2.38 -9.09
C VAL A 165 -12.38 1.02 -9.28
N SER A 166 -13.67 1.00 -9.62
CA SER A 166 -14.35 -0.24 -9.99
C SER A 166 -13.91 -0.66 -11.39
N HIS A 167 -13.30 -1.83 -11.49
CA HIS A 167 -12.94 -2.43 -12.76
C HIS A 167 -14.06 -3.37 -13.22
N LYS A 168 -14.34 -3.37 -14.52
CA LYS A 168 -15.23 -4.38 -15.12
C LYS A 168 -14.59 -5.75 -14.87
N LYS A 169 -15.33 -6.64 -14.20
CA LYS A 169 -14.87 -8.01 -14.01
C LYS A 169 -14.79 -8.68 -15.39
N PRO A 170 -13.61 -9.20 -15.79
CA PRO A 170 -13.45 -9.91 -17.05
C PRO A 170 -14.21 -11.23 -17.01
N GLU A 171 -14.56 -11.74 -18.18
CA GLU A 171 -15.18 -13.06 -18.28
C GLU A 171 -14.14 -14.15 -17.97
N PHE A 172 -14.55 -15.10 -17.13
CA PHE A 172 -13.74 -16.27 -16.83
C PHE A 172 -14.15 -17.42 -17.75
N PRO A 173 -13.17 -18.13 -18.36
CA PRO A 173 -13.45 -19.33 -19.13
C PRO A 173 -14.25 -20.37 -18.32
N ALA A 174 -15.08 -21.17 -19.00
CA ALA A 174 -15.92 -22.18 -18.34
C ALA A 174 -15.12 -23.26 -17.57
N ASN A 175 -13.83 -23.43 -17.90
CA ASN A 175 -12.92 -24.34 -17.21
C ASN A 175 -12.12 -23.65 -16.07
N ALA A 176 -12.52 -22.44 -15.65
CA ALA A 176 -11.94 -21.80 -14.48
C ALA A 176 -12.28 -22.58 -13.20
N TRP A 177 -11.31 -22.75 -12.31
CA TRP A 177 -11.45 -23.50 -11.06
C TRP A 177 -10.71 -22.80 -9.92
N GLN A 178 -11.01 -23.19 -8.67
CA GLN A 178 -10.49 -22.53 -7.48
C GLN A 178 -9.44 -23.38 -6.76
N LEU A 179 -8.35 -22.74 -6.32
CA LEU A 179 -7.34 -23.33 -5.44
C LEU A 179 -7.21 -22.46 -4.19
N GLU A 180 -7.42 -23.06 -3.02
CA GLU A 180 -7.26 -22.39 -1.74
C GLU A 180 -5.95 -22.82 -1.07
N LEU A 181 -5.15 -21.83 -0.69
CA LEU A 181 -3.91 -21.98 0.05
C LEU A 181 -4.16 -21.38 1.43
N LEU A 182 -4.50 -22.23 2.39
CA LEU A 182 -5.01 -21.86 3.70
C LEU A 182 -3.99 -22.15 4.80
N ALA A 183 -3.99 -21.34 5.86
CA ALA A 183 -3.41 -21.74 7.15
C ALA A 183 -4.18 -22.93 7.73
N HIS A 184 -3.68 -23.55 8.81
CA HIS A 184 -4.34 -24.72 9.39
C HIS A 184 -4.40 -24.67 10.91
N ASN A 185 -5.61 -24.40 11.42
CA ASN A 185 -5.92 -24.41 12.85
C ASN A 185 -4.93 -23.59 13.68
N VAL A 186 -4.54 -22.42 13.16
CA VAL A 186 -3.61 -21.51 13.83
C VAL A 186 -4.28 -20.98 15.09
N GLN A 187 -3.66 -21.24 16.23
CA GLN A 187 -4.05 -20.59 17.48
C GLN A 187 -3.43 -19.20 17.49
N VAL A 188 -4.20 -18.19 17.09
CA VAL A 188 -3.70 -16.81 16.99
C VAL A 188 -3.24 -16.37 18.38
N PRO A 189 -1.95 -16.02 18.57
CA PRO A 189 -1.43 -15.67 19.88
C PRO A 189 -2.09 -14.42 20.46
N LYS A 190 -2.08 -14.33 21.80
CA LYS A 190 -2.52 -13.13 22.53
C LYS A 190 -1.46 -12.04 22.51
N GLN A 191 -1.09 -11.60 21.31
CA GLN A 191 -0.17 -10.51 21.07
C GLN A 191 -0.72 -9.66 19.92
N GLU A 192 -0.31 -8.40 19.85
CA GLU A 192 -0.85 -7.47 18.87
C GLU A 192 -0.57 -7.91 17.43
N THR A 193 0.62 -8.44 17.15
CA THR A 193 1.07 -8.77 15.79
C THR A 193 1.69 -10.16 15.72
N THR A 194 1.23 -11.00 14.80
CA THR A 194 1.80 -12.33 14.52
C THR A 194 1.89 -12.59 13.02
N TYR A 195 3.06 -13.01 12.54
CA TYR A 195 3.26 -13.49 11.17
C TYR A 195 3.37 -15.01 11.16
N TRP A 196 2.50 -15.68 10.42
CA TRP A 196 2.42 -17.13 10.37
C TRP A 196 2.69 -17.66 8.96
N CYS A 197 3.66 -18.55 8.83
CA CYS A 197 4.15 -19.08 7.57
C CYS A 197 3.77 -20.55 7.41
N ARG A 198 3.26 -20.91 6.23
CA ARG A 198 2.91 -22.29 5.87
C ARG A 198 3.37 -22.65 4.46
N VAL A 199 4.11 -23.75 4.33
CA VAL A 199 4.56 -24.26 3.03
C VAL A 199 3.50 -25.18 2.41
N HIS A 200 3.12 -24.91 1.17
CA HIS A 200 2.18 -25.69 0.37
C HIS A 200 2.88 -26.31 -0.84
N LYS A 201 2.55 -27.58 -1.12
CA LYS A 201 2.84 -28.23 -2.41
C LYS A 201 1.62 -28.12 -3.31
N LEU A 202 1.80 -27.50 -4.48
CA LEU A 202 0.74 -27.33 -5.46
C LEU A 202 0.24 -28.68 -6.01
N PRO A 203 -1.07 -28.80 -6.33
CA PRO A 203 -1.66 -30.04 -6.81
C PRO A 203 -1.07 -30.52 -8.14
N SER A 204 -1.12 -31.83 -8.38
CA SER A 204 -0.51 -32.48 -9.55
C SER A 204 -1.05 -31.99 -10.90
N VAL A 205 -2.25 -31.43 -10.95
CA VAL A 205 -2.81 -30.78 -12.16
C VAL A 205 -1.95 -29.61 -12.64
N LEU A 206 -1.26 -28.92 -11.72
CA LEU A 206 -0.33 -27.81 -12.02
C LEU A 206 1.05 -28.29 -12.50
N LYS A 207 1.24 -29.59 -12.75
CA LYS A 207 2.34 -30.06 -13.62
C LYS A 207 2.19 -29.49 -15.05
N GLN A 208 0.98 -29.13 -15.45
CA GLN A 208 0.71 -28.36 -16.67
C GLN A 208 0.61 -26.88 -16.34
N LYS A 209 1.05 -26.02 -17.27
CA LYS A 209 0.95 -24.57 -17.12
C LYS A 209 -0.52 -24.13 -17.10
N HIS A 210 -0.85 -23.28 -16.14
CA HIS A 210 -2.13 -22.62 -15.98
C HIS A 210 -1.92 -21.10 -15.84
N HIS A 211 -3.00 -20.34 -15.98
CA HIS A 211 -3.03 -18.92 -15.64
C HIS A 211 -3.86 -18.68 -14.39
N ILE A 212 -3.33 -17.88 -13.48
CA ILE A 212 -4.08 -17.23 -12.40
C ILE A 212 -4.82 -16.03 -13.02
N LEU A 213 -6.15 -16.05 -12.93
CA LEU A 213 -7.03 -15.00 -13.43
C LEU A 213 -7.43 -14.02 -12.33
N GLN A 214 -7.44 -14.49 -11.08
CA GLN A 214 -7.79 -13.71 -9.91
C GLN A 214 -7.14 -14.33 -8.68
N PHE A 215 -6.78 -13.50 -7.72
CA PHE A 215 -6.53 -13.93 -6.35
C PHE A 215 -7.30 -13.05 -5.36
N GLY A 216 -7.64 -13.58 -4.20
CA GLY A 216 -8.34 -12.83 -3.17
C GLY A 216 -8.41 -13.59 -1.86
N PRO A 217 -9.05 -12.99 -0.84
CA PRO A 217 -9.10 -13.55 0.50
C PRO A 217 -10.03 -14.78 0.55
N ALA A 218 -9.60 -15.80 1.29
CA ALA A 218 -10.42 -16.88 1.81
C ALA A 218 -10.33 -16.83 3.34
N ILE A 219 -11.13 -15.95 3.95
CA ILE A 219 -11.11 -15.71 5.39
C ILE A 219 -12.09 -16.66 6.09
N GLN A 220 -11.67 -17.26 7.19
CA GLN A 220 -12.53 -18.03 8.07
C GLN A 220 -13.57 -17.11 8.71
N ALA A 221 -14.85 -17.47 8.58
CA ALA A 221 -15.94 -16.68 9.11
C ALA A 221 -15.78 -16.41 10.62
N GLY A 222 -15.94 -15.15 11.02
CA GLY A 222 -15.74 -14.68 12.40
C GLY A 222 -14.34 -14.12 12.67
N ASN A 223 -13.35 -14.39 11.82
CA ASN A 223 -11.97 -13.92 11.98
C ASN A 223 -11.62 -12.73 11.08
N GLU A 224 -12.61 -12.11 10.42
CA GLU A 224 -12.42 -10.97 9.51
C GLU A 224 -11.75 -9.77 10.20
N HIS A 225 -11.90 -9.66 11.51
CA HIS A 225 -11.34 -8.59 12.33
C HIS A 225 -9.86 -8.82 12.73
N VAL A 226 -9.32 -10.03 12.57
CA VAL A 226 -7.93 -10.35 12.96
C VAL A 226 -6.98 -10.60 11.79
N VAL A 227 -7.48 -11.06 10.65
CA VAL A 227 -6.63 -11.30 9.46
C VAL A 227 -6.33 -9.97 8.79
N HIS A 228 -5.10 -9.48 8.93
CA HIS A 228 -4.72 -8.12 8.51
C HIS A 228 -4.12 -8.07 7.11
N HIS A 229 -3.22 -9.00 6.77
CA HIS A 229 -2.78 -9.19 5.38
C HIS A 229 -2.32 -10.64 5.15
N MET A 230 -2.24 -11.03 3.88
CA MET A 230 -1.81 -12.37 3.45
C MET A 230 -0.99 -12.26 2.17
N GLU A 231 0.05 -13.09 2.06
CA GLU A 231 0.90 -13.17 0.88
C GLU A 231 1.18 -14.62 0.47
N ILE A 232 1.34 -14.86 -0.83
CA ILE A 232 1.83 -16.12 -1.38
C ILE A 232 3.18 -15.87 -2.06
N PHE A 233 4.21 -16.56 -1.58
CA PHE A 233 5.54 -16.55 -2.18
C PHE A 233 5.82 -17.83 -2.95
N HIS A 234 6.37 -17.72 -4.17
CA HIS A 234 6.92 -18.85 -4.90
C HIS A 234 8.32 -19.20 -4.37
N CYS A 235 8.54 -20.48 -4.10
CA CYS A 235 9.84 -21.04 -3.78
C CYS A 235 10.61 -21.32 -5.08
N ALA A 236 11.16 -20.27 -5.69
CA ALA A 236 11.78 -20.28 -7.01
C ALA A 236 13.16 -20.98 -7.03
N GLY A 237 13.18 -22.29 -6.75
CA GLY A 237 14.35 -23.15 -6.87
C GLY A 237 14.30 -24.08 -8.10
N PRO A 238 15.31 -24.93 -8.29
CA PRO A 238 15.28 -26.05 -9.22
C PRO A 238 13.95 -26.83 -9.16
N VAL A 239 13.43 -27.26 -10.31
CA VAL A 239 12.10 -27.89 -10.45
C VAL A 239 11.89 -29.08 -9.52
N ASN A 240 12.92 -29.91 -9.35
CA ASN A 240 12.87 -31.13 -8.56
C ASN A 240 13.29 -30.92 -7.10
N GLU A 241 13.60 -29.69 -6.69
CA GLU A 241 13.95 -29.42 -5.30
C GLU A 241 12.71 -29.43 -4.41
N GLU A 242 12.72 -30.29 -3.40
CA GLU A 242 11.65 -30.35 -2.41
C GLU A 242 11.87 -29.32 -1.30
N MET A 243 10.81 -28.57 -0.98
CA MET A 243 10.80 -27.69 0.17
C MET A 243 10.35 -28.46 1.43
N PRO A 244 11.07 -28.31 2.56
CA PRO A 244 10.61 -28.84 3.83
C PRO A 244 9.22 -28.32 4.20
N SER A 245 8.38 -29.17 4.77
CA SER A 245 7.12 -28.72 5.38
C SER A 245 7.43 -27.76 6.53
N TYR A 246 6.74 -26.64 6.57
CA TYR A 246 6.77 -25.69 7.68
C TYR A 246 5.37 -25.12 7.90
N ASP A 247 5.00 -24.94 9.17
CA ASP A 247 3.72 -24.39 9.62
C ASP A 247 3.96 -23.80 11.01
N GLY A 248 4.23 -22.49 11.07
CA GLY A 248 4.70 -21.84 12.29
C GLY A 248 5.00 -20.35 12.10
N PRO A 249 5.44 -19.65 13.16
CA PRO A 249 5.82 -18.24 13.08
C PRO A 249 6.87 -17.98 12.00
N CYS A 250 6.70 -16.95 11.18
CA CYS A 250 7.63 -16.69 10.07
C CYS A 250 9.08 -16.39 10.51
N ASP A 251 9.25 -15.92 11.75
CA ASP A 251 10.51 -15.64 12.44
C ASP A 251 10.94 -16.76 13.42
N GLY A 252 10.28 -17.92 13.36
CA GLY A 252 10.57 -19.07 14.21
C GLY A 252 12.01 -19.58 14.02
N ILE A 253 12.69 -19.86 15.12
CA ILE A 253 14.06 -20.42 15.14
C ILE A 253 14.11 -21.80 14.45
N ASP A 254 12.99 -22.50 14.43
CA ASP A 254 12.80 -23.81 13.79
C ASP A 254 12.47 -23.73 12.30
N ARG A 255 12.26 -22.52 11.74
CA ARG A 255 11.99 -22.33 10.31
C ARG A 255 13.16 -22.86 9.48
N PRO A 256 12.95 -23.87 8.61
CA PRO A 256 14.04 -24.46 7.85
C PRO A 256 14.68 -23.44 6.90
N ALA A 257 16.01 -23.32 6.95
CA ALA A 257 16.76 -22.35 6.13
C ALA A 257 16.48 -22.49 4.62
N LYS A 258 16.15 -23.69 4.13
CA LYS A 258 15.77 -23.90 2.72
C LYS A 258 14.51 -23.12 2.30
N THR A 259 13.60 -22.82 3.22
CA THR A 259 12.39 -22.02 2.93
C THR A 259 12.69 -20.54 2.67
N GLN A 260 13.93 -20.09 2.89
CA GLN A 260 14.36 -18.72 2.59
C GLN A 260 14.42 -18.41 1.09
N ILE A 261 14.29 -19.42 0.22
CA ILE A 261 14.14 -19.21 -1.23
C ILE A 261 12.74 -18.73 -1.63
N CYS A 262 11.75 -18.91 -0.75
CA CYS A 262 10.36 -18.51 -0.98
C CYS A 262 10.21 -17.00 -0.78
N LYS A 263 10.63 -16.22 -1.78
CA LYS A 263 10.65 -14.75 -1.74
C LYS A 263 9.95 -14.08 -2.92
N LYS A 264 9.63 -14.83 -3.99
CA LYS A 264 8.98 -14.26 -5.18
C LYS A 264 7.49 -14.11 -4.93
N VAL A 265 7.02 -12.89 -4.71
CA VAL A 265 5.59 -12.58 -4.45
C VAL A 265 4.75 -12.97 -5.67
N MET A 266 3.75 -13.84 -5.46
CA MET A 266 2.75 -14.22 -6.46
C MET A 266 1.40 -13.53 -6.24
N ALA A 267 1.06 -13.28 -4.98
CA ALA A 267 -0.18 -12.62 -4.55
C ALA A 267 0.04 -11.94 -3.20
N ALA A 268 -0.54 -10.77 -3.03
CA ALA A 268 -0.57 -10.05 -1.76
C ALA A 268 -1.94 -9.38 -1.59
N TRP A 269 -2.54 -9.55 -0.42
CA TRP A 269 -3.85 -9.04 -0.07
C TRP A 269 -3.80 -8.42 1.32
N ALA A 270 -4.51 -7.31 1.52
CA ALA A 270 -4.62 -6.65 2.83
C ALA A 270 -6.09 -6.42 3.20
N MET A 271 -6.38 -6.31 4.50
CA MET A 271 -7.72 -6.09 5.04
C MET A 271 -8.41 -4.91 4.34
N GLY A 272 -9.63 -5.14 3.89
CA GLY A 272 -10.39 -4.17 3.12
C GLY A 272 -10.16 -4.27 1.62
N ALA A 273 -9.02 -4.76 1.11
CA ALA A 273 -8.77 -4.89 -0.32
C ALA A 273 -9.77 -5.85 -0.98
N ASP A 274 -10.23 -5.52 -2.20
CA ASP A 274 -11.01 -6.43 -3.03
C ASP A 274 -10.12 -7.53 -3.62
N ALA A 275 -10.73 -8.56 -4.21
CA ALA A 275 -9.96 -9.54 -4.98
C ALA A 275 -9.25 -8.86 -6.17
N PHE A 276 -7.97 -9.16 -6.37
CA PHE A 276 -7.21 -8.67 -7.51
C PHE A 276 -7.54 -9.51 -8.74
N VAL A 277 -7.97 -8.86 -9.81
CA VAL A 277 -8.39 -9.52 -11.05
C VAL A 277 -7.47 -9.13 -12.20
N TYR A 278 -6.91 -10.13 -12.88
CA TYR A 278 -6.08 -9.91 -14.06
C TYR A 278 -6.94 -9.49 -15.27
N PRO A 279 -6.49 -8.53 -16.10
CA PRO A 279 -7.17 -8.12 -17.34
C PRO A 279 -7.40 -9.27 -18.31
N GLU A 280 -8.43 -9.19 -19.14
CA GLU A 280 -8.87 -10.27 -20.05
C GLU A 280 -7.76 -10.80 -20.98
N GLU A 281 -6.81 -9.95 -21.31
CA GLU A 281 -5.67 -10.25 -22.17
C GLU A 281 -4.60 -11.11 -21.49
N THR A 282 -4.58 -11.15 -20.14
CA THR A 282 -3.43 -11.68 -19.39
C THR A 282 -3.80 -12.48 -18.14
N GLY A 283 -2.87 -13.35 -17.72
CA GLY A 283 -2.93 -14.06 -16.45
C GLY A 283 -1.53 -14.40 -15.95
N LEU A 284 -1.35 -14.51 -14.63
CA LEU A 284 -0.06 -14.90 -14.06
C LEU A 284 0.18 -16.39 -14.30
N SER A 285 1.36 -16.73 -14.81
CA SER A 285 1.72 -18.14 -15.05
C SER A 285 1.95 -18.89 -13.74
N ILE A 286 1.36 -20.08 -13.63
CA ILE A 286 1.59 -21.02 -12.53
C ILE A 286 1.69 -22.45 -13.06
N GLY A 287 2.62 -23.23 -12.50
CA GLY A 287 2.84 -24.61 -12.91
C GLY A 287 3.56 -24.78 -14.25
N GLY A 288 3.64 -26.02 -14.72
CA GLY A 288 4.40 -26.39 -15.93
C GLY A 288 5.72 -27.11 -15.62
N ALA A 289 6.40 -27.57 -16.67
CA ALA A 289 7.60 -28.40 -16.56
C ALA A 289 8.80 -27.72 -15.88
N ASN A 290 8.87 -26.38 -15.94
CA ASN A 290 9.97 -25.59 -15.40
C ASN A 290 9.60 -24.88 -14.08
N PHE A 291 8.47 -25.24 -13.46
CA PHE A 291 7.95 -24.58 -12.26
C PHE A 291 8.16 -25.46 -11.03
N ASN A 292 8.88 -24.95 -10.02
CA ASN A 292 8.95 -25.61 -8.72
C ASN A 292 7.56 -25.54 -8.03
N PRO A 293 6.97 -26.67 -7.61
CA PRO A 293 5.58 -26.71 -7.16
C PRO A 293 5.36 -26.23 -5.72
N TYR A 294 6.35 -25.66 -5.05
CA TYR A 294 6.22 -25.20 -3.68
C TYR A 294 5.97 -23.69 -3.61
N VAL A 295 4.99 -23.33 -2.78
CA VAL A 295 4.67 -21.95 -2.43
C VAL A 295 4.55 -21.81 -0.92
N MET A 296 4.77 -20.62 -0.39
CA MET A 296 4.64 -20.32 1.04
C MET A 296 3.54 -19.28 1.23
N LEU A 297 2.55 -19.62 2.05
CA LEU A 297 1.55 -18.68 2.56
C LEU A 297 2.14 -17.98 3.78
N GLU A 298 2.03 -16.67 3.83
CA GLU A 298 2.25 -15.86 5.01
C GLU A 298 0.94 -15.18 5.40
N VAL A 299 0.52 -15.31 6.66
CA VAL A 299 -0.66 -14.63 7.22
C VAL A 299 -0.22 -13.75 8.36
N HIS A 300 -0.51 -12.46 8.25
CA HIS A 300 -0.31 -11.50 9.33
C HIS A 300 -1.62 -11.29 10.08
N TYR A 301 -1.62 -11.69 11.34
CA TYR A 301 -2.71 -11.43 12.29
C TYR A 301 -2.44 -10.16 13.07
N ASN A 302 -3.43 -9.27 13.12
CA ASN A 302 -3.47 -8.10 13.99
C ASN A 302 -4.56 -8.30 15.05
N ASN A 303 -4.19 -8.48 16.32
CA ASN A 303 -5.10 -8.75 17.44
C ASN A 303 -4.98 -7.65 18.51
N PRO A 304 -5.39 -6.40 18.22
CA PRO A 304 -5.20 -5.26 19.13
C PRO A 304 -6.04 -5.37 20.42
N GLU A 305 -7.19 -6.03 20.36
CA GLU A 305 -8.05 -6.29 21.54
C GLU A 305 -7.54 -7.46 22.40
N LEU A 306 -6.45 -8.13 21.99
CA LEU A 306 -5.81 -9.24 22.70
C LEU A 306 -6.78 -10.37 23.05
N HIS A 307 -7.66 -10.72 22.12
CA HIS A 307 -8.58 -11.85 22.26
C HIS A 307 -7.81 -13.17 22.39
N GLN A 308 -8.37 -14.11 23.15
CA GLN A 308 -7.84 -15.47 23.31
C GLN A 308 -8.79 -16.49 22.67
N GLY A 309 -8.24 -17.67 22.31
CA GLY A 309 -9.04 -18.78 21.80
C GLY A 309 -9.48 -18.64 20.34
N ILE A 310 -8.92 -17.67 19.60
CA ILE A 310 -9.12 -17.54 18.16
C ILE A 310 -8.37 -18.68 17.46
N ILE A 311 -9.11 -19.46 16.68
CA ILE A 311 -8.57 -20.50 15.80
C ILE A 311 -8.83 -20.05 14.37
N ASP A 312 -7.79 -20.00 13.55
CA ASP A 312 -7.87 -19.53 12.17
C ASP A 312 -7.31 -20.52 11.15
N SER A 313 -7.96 -20.60 9.99
CA SER A 313 -7.53 -21.34 8.80
C SER A 313 -7.74 -20.49 7.54
N SER A 314 -7.53 -19.18 7.65
CA SER A 314 -7.65 -18.24 6.54
C SER A 314 -6.47 -18.35 5.58
N GLY A 315 -6.65 -17.85 4.36
CA GLY A 315 -5.60 -17.83 3.35
C GLY A 315 -6.01 -17.16 2.06
N ILE A 316 -5.35 -17.51 0.96
CA ILE A 316 -5.60 -16.93 -0.35
C ILE A 316 -6.28 -17.95 -1.26
N ARG A 317 -7.30 -17.49 -2.00
CA ARG A 317 -7.97 -18.23 -3.06
C ARG A 317 -7.51 -17.72 -4.41
N PHE A 318 -7.02 -18.64 -5.25
CA PHE A 318 -6.78 -18.41 -6.67
C PHE A 318 -7.96 -18.88 -7.51
N VAL A 319 -8.27 -18.14 -8.56
CA VAL A 319 -9.08 -18.59 -9.70
C VAL A 319 -8.13 -18.86 -10.85
N LEU A 320 -8.11 -20.10 -11.32
CA LEU A 320 -7.13 -20.64 -12.25
C LEU A 320 -7.82 -21.14 -13.52
N THR A 321 -7.14 -21.10 -14.67
CA THR A 321 -7.60 -21.75 -15.90
C THR A 321 -6.47 -22.44 -16.63
N LYS A 322 -6.81 -23.53 -17.32
CA LYS A 322 -5.92 -24.19 -18.29
C LYS A 322 -5.97 -23.51 -19.66
N SER A 323 -7.04 -22.76 -19.95
CA SER A 323 -7.19 -21.98 -21.17
C SER A 323 -6.39 -20.69 -21.05
N LEU A 324 -5.11 -20.74 -21.42
CA LEU A 324 -4.19 -19.61 -21.29
C LEU A 324 -4.73 -18.39 -22.05
N ARG A 325 -4.69 -17.23 -21.39
CA ARG A 325 -4.95 -15.94 -22.02
C ARG A 325 -3.82 -15.57 -22.99
N LYS A 326 -4.04 -14.51 -23.77
CA LYS A 326 -3.15 -14.10 -24.86
C LYS A 326 -1.71 -13.84 -24.39
N TYR A 327 -1.57 -13.25 -23.20
CA TYR A 327 -0.28 -12.88 -22.63
C TYR A 327 -0.06 -13.53 -21.26
N ASP A 328 1.19 -13.87 -20.97
CA ASP A 328 1.63 -14.06 -19.59
C ASP A 328 1.80 -12.69 -18.93
N ALA A 329 1.31 -12.55 -17.70
CA ALA A 329 1.61 -11.39 -16.88
C ALA A 329 3.04 -11.48 -16.33
N GLY A 330 3.76 -10.37 -16.40
CA GLY A 330 5.06 -10.18 -15.78
C GLY A 330 4.99 -9.30 -14.53
N VAL A 331 6.04 -9.37 -13.72
CA VAL A 331 6.29 -8.43 -12.62
C VAL A 331 7.68 -7.85 -12.82
N ILE A 332 7.80 -6.52 -12.81
CA ILE A 332 9.10 -5.84 -12.74
C ILE A 332 9.23 -5.18 -11.38
N GLU A 333 10.38 -5.38 -10.73
CA GLU A 333 10.75 -4.67 -9.52
C GLU A 333 11.45 -3.34 -9.87
N LEU A 334 10.83 -2.22 -9.49
CA LEU A 334 11.40 -0.88 -9.62
C LEU A 334 11.88 -0.38 -8.26
N GLY A 335 12.86 0.53 -8.25
CA GLY A 335 13.28 1.27 -7.06
C GLY A 335 14.74 1.07 -6.68
N LEU A 336 15.00 0.95 -5.38
CA LEU A 336 16.38 0.89 -4.86
C LEU A 336 16.90 -0.54 -4.79
N GLU A 337 18.20 -0.68 -5.08
CA GLU A 337 18.94 -1.91 -4.80
C GLU A 337 18.89 -2.27 -3.31
N TYR A 338 18.87 -3.57 -3.00
CA TYR A 338 18.94 -4.09 -1.63
C TYR A 338 20.38 -4.09 -1.11
N THR A 339 21.01 -2.91 -1.04
CA THR A 339 22.38 -2.73 -0.56
C THR A 339 22.48 -1.61 0.48
N ASP A 340 23.55 -1.65 1.26
CA ASP A 340 23.84 -0.65 2.29
C ASP A 340 24.38 0.67 1.72
N LYS A 341 24.41 0.81 0.38
CA LYS A 341 24.84 2.03 -0.34
C LYS A 341 23.88 3.20 -0.17
N MET A 342 22.62 2.90 0.12
CA MET A 342 21.59 3.91 0.35
C MET A 342 21.26 3.92 1.84
N ALA A 343 21.49 5.05 2.48
CA ALA A 343 21.35 5.21 3.92
C ALA A 343 20.51 6.43 4.29
N ILE A 344 19.73 6.29 5.36
CA ILE A 344 18.87 7.32 5.93
C ILE A 344 19.42 7.67 7.31
N PRO A 345 19.91 8.91 7.52
CA PRO A 345 20.35 9.36 8.83
C PRO A 345 19.27 9.21 9.92
N ALA A 346 19.69 9.10 11.17
CA ALA A 346 18.79 9.08 12.33
C ALA A 346 18.07 10.42 12.52
N GLY A 347 16.91 10.42 13.20
CA GLY A 347 16.25 11.65 13.65
C GLY A 347 15.56 12.48 12.56
N GLN A 348 15.26 11.90 11.39
CA GLN A 348 14.67 12.65 10.27
C GLN A 348 13.14 12.57 10.28
N GLU A 349 12.46 13.72 10.20
CA GLU A 349 11.00 13.78 10.02
C GLU A 349 10.59 13.27 8.62
N ALA A 350 11.38 13.64 7.61
CA ALA A 350 11.22 13.21 6.23
C ALA A 350 12.60 13.17 5.55
N PHE A 351 12.98 12.02 5.00
CA PHE A 351 14.16 11.87 4.16
C PHE A 351 13.77 11.05 2.93
N THR A 352 14.05 11.55 1.73
CA THR A 352 13.61 10.90 0.48
C THR A 352 14.78 10.24 -0.22
N LEU A 353 14.57 9.00 -0.66
CA LEU A 353 15.48 8.27 -1.54
C LEU A 353 14.80 7.95 -2.86
N SER A 354 15.58 7.95 -3.95
CA SER A 354 15.10 7.74 -5.31
C SER A 354 15.83 6.56 -5.96
N GLY A 355 15.07 5.60 -6.44
CA GLY A 355 15.54 4.51 -7.29
C GLY A 355 15.08 4.67 -8.72
N HIS A 356 15.97 4.39 -9.68
CA HIS A 356 15.77 4.69 -11.08
C HIS A 356 15.75 3.42 -11.92
N CYS A 357 14.81 3.38 -12.86
CA CYS A 357 14.86 2.58 -14.05
C CYS A 357 15.11 3.52 -15.23
N ILE A 358 16.35 3.59 -15.70
CA ILE A 358 16.78 4.56 -16.72
C ILE A 358 16.35 4.13 -18.12
N ALA A 359 16.27 5.11 -19.03
CA ALA A 359 15.89 4.94 -20.43
C ALA A 359 16.70 3.85 -21.16
N GLU A 360 17.98 3.71 -20.84
CA GLU A 360 18.86 2.70 -21.43
C GLU A 360 18.43 1.28 -21.04
N CYS A 361 18.01 1.06 -19.78
CA CYS A 361 17.59 -0.25 -19.30
C CYS A 361 16.22 -0.66 -19.87
N THR A 362 15.25 0.27 -19.91
CA THR A 362 13.97 0.00 -20.59
C THR A 362 14.16 -0.18 -22.09
N GLY A 363 15.09 0.57 -22.69
CA GLY A 363 15.47 0.47 -24.11
C GLY A 363 15.91 -0.93 -24.54
N VAL A 364 16.68 -1.62 -23.69
CA VAL A 364 17.15 -3.00 -23.96
C VAL A 364 16.23 -4.08 -23.41
N GLY A 365 15.53 -3.80 -22.31
CA GLY A 365 14.76 -4.79 -21.56
C GLY A 365 13.30 -4.95 -21.98
N LEU A 366 12.72 -3.94 -22.63
CA LEU A 366 11.30 -3.95 -23.05
C LEU A 366 11.14 -4.27 -24.55
N PRO A 367 10.02 -4.91 -24.94
CA PRO A 367 9.70 -5.12 -26.35
C PRO A 367 9.41 -3.80 -27.07
N GLN A 368 9.62 -3.76 -28.38
CA GLN A 368 9.41 -2.55 -29.21
C GLN A 368 7.97 -1.99 -29.15
N SER A 369 6.97 -2.85 -28.91
CA SER A 369 5.58 -2.44 -28.70
C SER A 369 5.31 -1.82 -27.32
N GLY A 370 6.29 -1.87 -26.42
CA GLY A 370 6.14 -1.55 -25.01
C GLY A 370 5.34 -2.59 -24.21
N ILE A 371 5.08 -2.22 -22.96
CA ILE A 371 4.30 -2.97 -21.99
C ILE A 371 3.15 -2.13 -21.46
N HIS A 372 2.10 -2.81 -20.99
CA HIS A 372 0.94 -2.22 -20.35
C HIS A 372 0.92 -2.62 -18.88
N ILE A 373 1.21 -1.66 -18.00
CA ILE A 373 1.15 -1.82 -16.56
C ILE A 373 -0.29 -1.64 -16.11
N PHE A 374 -0.85 -2.65 -15.44
CA PHE A 374 -2.25 -2.64 -14.98
C PHE A 374 -2.37 -2.70 -13.46
N GLY A 375 -1.31 -3.06 -12.74
CA GLY A 375 -1.28 -3.08 -11.29
C GLY A 375 0.07 -2.67 -10.71
N SER A 376 0.07 -2.24 -9.46
CA SER A 376 1.27 -1.80 -8.75
C SER A 376 1.15 -2.08 -7.25
N GLN A 377 2.23 -2.57 -6.65
CA GLN A 377 2.38 -2.77 -5.21
C GLN A 377 3.57 -1.96 -4.71
N LEU A 378 3.31 -1.01 -3.82
CA LEU A 378 4.34 -0.18 -3.19
C LEU A 378 4.85 -0.89 -1.92
N HIS A 379 6.16 -0.86 -1.69
CA HIS A 379 6.80 -1.56 -0.59
C HIS A 379 7.97 -0.77 0.00
N THR A 380 8.00 -0.73 1.33
CA THR A 380 9.11 -0.25 2.17
C THR A 380 9.12 -1.06 3.48
N HIS A 381 10.16 -0.92 4.29
CA HIS A 381 10.13 -1.35 5.68
C HIS A 381 9.62 -0.23 6.59
N LEU A 382 9.77 -0.43 7.92
CA LEU A 382 9.02 0.21 9.01
C LEU A 382 9.05 1.75 9.05
N THR A 383 9.97 2.42 8.37
CA THR A 383 10.09 3.89 8.40
C THR A 383 9.50 4.58 7.19
N GLY A 384 9.07 3.85 6.16
CA GLY A 384 8.46 4.45 4.97
C GLY A 384 7.07 5.04 5.22
N THR A 385 6.85 6.27 4.75
CA THR A 385 5.62 7.05 4.94
C THR A 385 4.97 7.50 3.64
N LYS A 386 5.75 7.62 2.56
CA LYS A 386 5.26 8.00 1.23
C LYS A 386 6.00 7.25 0.15
N VAL A 387 5.28 6.85 -0.91
CA VAL A 387 5.90 6.25 -2.09
C VAL A 387 5.25 6.80 -3.35
N ILE A 388 6.06 7.18 -4.34
CA ILE A 388 5.60 7.63 -5.65
C ILE A 388 6.48 7.04 -6.75
N THR A 389 5.87 6.60 -7.85
CA THR A 389 6.59 6.22 -9.07
C THR A 389 6.25 7.19 -10.19
N ARG A 390 7.23 8.01 -10.57
CA ARG A 390 7.17 8.96 -11.68
C ARG A 390 7.44 8.23 -13.00
N HIS A 391 6.79 8.68 -14.06
CA HIS A 391 6.99 8.15 -15.42
C HIS A 391 7.47 9.28 -16.32
N VAL A 392 8.59 9.08 -16.99
CA VAL A 392 9.23 10.10 -17.82
C VAL A 392 9.41 9.55 -19.23
N ARG A 393 9.04 10.33 -20.24
CA ARG A 393 9.22 10.02 -21.66
C ARG A 393 9.86 11.21 -22.35
N ASP A 394 10.98 10.99 -23.04
CA ASP A 394 11.72 12.02 -23.77
C ASP A 394 12.07 13.28 -22.93
N GLY A 395 12.25 13.10 -21.62
CA GLY A 395 12.52 14.16 -20.66
C GLY A 395 11.29 14.92 -20.14
N GLU A 396 10.08 14.56 -20.57
CA GLU A 396 8.81 15.07 -20.06
C GLU A 396 8.23 14.11 -19.01
N GLU A 397 7.83 14.65 -17.87
CA GLU A 397 7.16 13.88 -16.83
C GLU A 397 5.67 13.71 -17.15
N LEU A 398 5.26 12.45 -17.28
CA LEU A 398 3.88 12.02 -17.47
C LEU A 398 3.19 11.83 -16.11
N PRO A 399 1.84 11.70 -16.06
CA PRO A 399 1.13 11.40 -14.83
C PRO A 399 1.78 10.24 -14.06
N PRO A 400 1.94 10.35 -12.73
CA PRO A 400 2.62 9.34 -11.94
C PRO A 400 1.95 7.98 -12.11
N LEU A 401 2.76 6.93 -12.26
CA LEU A 401 2.31 5.56 -12.45
C LEU A 401 1.47 5.08 -11.26
N ASN A 402 2.00 5.30 -10.06
CA ASN A 402 1.32 5.05 -8.80
C ASN A 402 1.89 5.99 -7.73
N TYR A 403 1.09 6.32 -6.73
CA TYR A 403 1.52 7.13 -5.60
C TYR A 403 0.66 6.83 -4.37
N ASP A 404 1.25 7.04 -3.20
CA ASP A 404 0.58 6.98 -1.92
C ASP A 404 1.28 7.92 -0.93
N ASN A 405 0.61 9.03 -0.61
CA ASN A 405 1.14 10.06 0.29
C ASN A 405 0.90 9.76 1.77
N HIS A 406 0.10 8.73 2.06
CA HIS A 406 -0.20 8.24 3.40
C HIS A 406 0.12 6.74 3.46
N TYR A 407 1.17 6.33 2.75
CA TYR A 407 1.57 4.94 2.67
C TYR A 407 1.83 4.39 4.08
N SER A 408 1.42 3.15 4.29
CA SER A 408 1.75 2.42 5.51
C SER A 408 2.29 1.05 5.18
N THR A 409 3.41 0.73 5.84
CA THR A 409 4.10 -0.56 5.77
C THR A 409 3.23 -1.72 6.22
N HIS A 410 2.18 -1.46 6.99
CA HIS A 410 1.26 -2.48 7.46
C HIS A 410 0.13 -2.76 6.46
N PHE A 411 -0.06 -1.90 5.45
CA PHE A 411 -1.14 -1.99 4.45
C PHE A 411 -0.57 -1.97 3.03
N GLN A 412 -0.02 -3.11 2.60
CA GLN A 412 0.66 -3.28 1.33
C GLN A 412 -0.16 -4.17 0.38
N GLU A 413 -1.19 -3.61 -0.22
CA GLU A 413 -2.02 -4.31 -1.22
C GLU A 413 -1.46 -4.14 -2.65
N ILE A 414 -1.78 -5.09 -3.53
CA ILE A 414 -1.57 -4.92 -4.96
C ILE A 414 -2.77 -4.15 -5.52
N ARG A 415 -2.55 -2.90 -5.95
CA ARG A 415 -3.62 -2.04 -6.49
C ARG A 415 -3.73 -2.17 -8.00
N LEU A 416 -4.95 -2.28 -8.51
CA LEU A 416 -5.21 -2.03 -9.93
C LEU A 416 -5.09 -0.53 -10.22
N LEU A 417 -4.40 -0.20 -11.30
CA LEU A 417 -4.31 1.17 -11.80
C LEU A 417 -5.65 1.57 -12.43
N PRO A 418 -6.09 2.84 -12.35
CA PRO A 418 -7.41 3.24 -12.84
C PRO A 418 -7.57 2.93 -14.33
N LYS A 419 -6.47 3.04 -15.06
CA LYS A 419 -6.30 2.67 -16.45
C LYS A 419 -4.91 2.06 -16.62
N PRO A 420 -4.75 1.07 -17.51
CA PRO A 420 -3.42 0.58 -17.86
C PRO A 420 -2.51 1.71 -18.38
N VAL A 421 -1.27 1.74 -17.91
CA VAL A 421 -0.26 2.73 -18.33
C VAL A 421 0.71 2.05 -19.30
N THR A 422 0.96 2.70 -20.44
CA THR A 422 1.86 2.16 -21.46
C THR A 422 3.26 2.72 -21.27
N VAL A 423 4.23 1.83 -21.05
CA VAL A 423 5.66 2.14 -20.96
C VAL A 423 6.36 1.60 -22.19
N LEU A 424 7.11 2.46 -22.87
CA LEU A 424 7.84 2.16 -24.11
C LEU A 424 9.33 2.00 -23.82
N PRO A 425 10.09 1.28 -24.66
CA PRO A 425 11.55 1.31 -24.61
C PRO A 425 12.06 2.75 -24.72
N GLY A 426 12.96 3.16 -23.83
CA GLY A 426 13.47 4.54 -23.74
C GLY A 426 12.76 5.42 -22.72
N ASP A 427 11.62 4.98 -22.16
CA ASP A 427 11.00 5.65 -21.02
C ASP A 427 11.84 5.43 -19.74
N SER A 428 11.75 6.35 -18.77
CA SER A 428 12.32 6.18 -17.44
C SER A 428 11.23 6.13 -16.36
N LEU A 429 11.43 5.25 -15.37
CA LEU A 429 10.57 5.14 -14.20
C LEU A 429 11.39 5.44 -12.95
N ILE A 430 10.91 6.35 -12.10
CA ILE A 430 11.63 6.80 -10.90
C ILE A 430 10.75 6.53 -9.69
N THR A 431 11.15 5.59 -8.83
CA THR A 431 10.42 5.29 -7.59
C THR A 431 11.09 6.01 -6.44
N MET A 432 10.35 6.90 -5.79
CA MET A 432 10.80 7.70 -4.67
C MET A 432 10.06 7.27 -3.41
N CYS A 433 10.80 7.07 -2.33
CA CYS A 433 10.26 6.72 -1.02
C CYS A 433 10.71 7.75 0.02
N THR A 434 9.76 8.23 0.82
CA THR A 434 10.02 9.13 1.96
C THR A 434 9.96 8.34 3.25
N TYR A 435 10.93 8.58 4.13
CA TYR A 435 11.10 7.87 5.39
C TYR A 435 11.06 8.81 6.59
N ASN A 436 10.55 8.31 7.72
CA ASN A 436 10.58 8.96 9.03
C ASN A 436 11.44 8.13 10.00
N THR A 437 12.59 8.67 10.39
CA THR A 437 13.56 8.04 11.29
C THR A 437 13.69 8.77 12.63
N ILE A 438 12.70 9.58 13.04
CA ILE A 438 12.70 10.29 14.34
C ILE A 438 12.96 9.32 15.50
N LYS A 439 12.38 8.12 15.43
CA LYS A 439 12.47 7.07 16.46
C LYS A 439 13.71 6.16 16.33
N ARG A 440 14.61 6.43 15.38
CA ARG A 440 15.82 5.63 15.17
C ARG A 440 17.01 6.38 15.78
N ASP A 441 17.76 5.69 16.63
CA ASP A 441 18.96 6.27 17.26
C ASP A 441 20.18 6.27 16.30
N ASN A 442 20.20 5.36 15.33
CA ASN A 442 21.30 5.16 14.40
C ASN A 442 20.83 5.26 12.94
N VAL A 443 21.80 5.46 12.04
CA VAL A 443 21.58 5.41 10.60
C VAL A 443 20.89 4.12 10.19
N THR A 444 19.85 4.25 9.36
CA THR A 444 19.12 3.12 8.78
C THR A 444 19.67 2.86 7.38
N LEU A 445 20.02 1.61 7.09
CA LEU A 445 20.67 1.22 5.83
C LEU A 445 19.68 0.49 4.92
N GLY A 446 19.92 0.49 3.62
CA GLY A 446 19.22 -0.38 2.69
C GLY A 446 19.59 -1.84 2.91
N GLY A 447 18.61 -2.75 2.87
CA GLY A 447 18.88 -4.16 3.15
C GLY A 447 17.63 -5.04 3.22
N PHE A 448 17.86 -6.32 3.54
CA PHE A 448 16.80 -7.33 3.61
C PHE A 448 16.13 -7.44 4.98
N ALA A 449 16.76 -6.95 6.05
CA ALA A 449 16.21 -7.08 7.40
C ALA A 449 15.11 -6.05 7.64
N ILE A 450 14.13 -6.36 8.49
CA ILE A 450 13.03 -5.45 8.82
C ILE A 450 13.52 -4.13 9.46
N SER A 451 14.69 -4.18 10.10
CA SER A 451 15.37 -3.04 10.71
C SER A 451 16.06 -2.14 9.68
N ASP A 452 16.45 -2.72 8.55
CA ASP A 452 16.95 -2.00 7.37
C ASP A 452 15.77 -1.38 6.61
N GLU A 453 16.01 -0.78 5.46
CA GLU A 453 14.97 -0.23 4.59
C GLU A 453 14.99 -0.75 3.16
N MET A 454 13.83 -0.61 2.53
CA MET A 454 13.62 -0.86 1.10
C MET A 454 12.84 0.28 0.46
N CYS A 455 13.00 0.46 -0.85
CA CYS A 455 12.14 1.31 -1.68
C CYS A 455 11.80 0.54 -2.95
N VAL A 456 10.59 -0.02 -3.03
CA VAL A 456 10.23 -0.89 -4.15
C VAL A 456 8.83 -0.58 -4.65
N ASN A 457 8.67 -0.62 -5.98
CA ASN A 457 7.37 -0.76 -6.62
C ASN A 457 7.38 -2.00 -7.52
N TYR A 458 6.53 -2.97 -7.20
CA TYR A 458 6.28 -4.14 -8.06
C TYR A 458 5.19 -3.78 -9.05
N ILE A 459 5.56 -3.64 -10.33
CA ILE A 459 4.60 -3.33 -11.39
C ILE A 459 4.13 -4.62 -12.08
N HIS A 460 2.82 -4.80 -12.17
CA HIS A 460 2.20 -5.92 -12.86
C HIS A 460 1.83 -5.50 -14.29
N TYR A 461 2.34 -6.23 -15.28
CA TYR A 461 2.25 -5.80 -16.67
C TYR A 461 2.05 -6.95 -17.67
N TYR A 462 1.72 -6.59 -18.91
CA TYR A 462 1.75 -7.49 -20.07
C TYR A 462 2.15 -6.74 -21.35
N PRO A 463 2.65 -7.41 -22.40
CA PRO A 463 3.12 -8.79 -22.41
C PRO A 463 4.38 -8.96 -21.53
N ASN A 464 4.60 -10.16 -20.99
CA ASN A 464 5.82 -10.47 -20.24
C ASN A 464 7.08 -10.16 -21.05
N ALA A 465 8.03 -9.44 -20.44
CA ALA A 465 9.29 -9.01 -21.04
C ALA A 465 10.48 -9.74 -20.40
N LEU A 466 11.68 -9.51 -20.94
CA LEU A 466 12.91 -10.09 -20.37
C LEU A 466 13.27 -9.43 -19.04
N LEU A 467 13.03 -8.12 -18.92
CA LEU A 467 13.32 -7.33 -17.73
C LEU A 467 12.45 -7.77 -16.54
N GLU A 468 13.09 -8.10 -15.41
CA GLU A 468 12.42 -8.43 -14.13
C GLU A 468 12.90 -7.50 -13.01
N VAL A 469 14.17 -7.09 -12.99
CA VAL A 469 14.69 -6.13 -12.01
C VAL A 469 15.21 -4.90 -12.74
N CYS A 470 14.66 -3.74 -12.41
CA CYS A 470 15.13 -2.44 -12.88
C CYS A 470 15.28 -1.49 -11.70
N LYS A 471 16.44 -1.60 -11.03
CA LYS A 471 16.73 -0.87 -9.80
C LYS A 471 18.04 -0.12 -9.89
N SER A 472 18.24 0.83 -8.98
CA SER A 472 19.50 1.56 -8.89
C SER A 472 19.93 1.80 -7.44
N ALA A 473 21.19 2.16 -7.27
CA ALA A 473 21.73 2.79 -6.07
C ALA A 473 22.79 3.81 -6.50
N ILE A 474 23.31 4.61 -5.56
CA ILE A 474 24.52 5.39 -5.79
C ILE A 474 25.66 4.47 -6.24
N SER A 475 26.46 4.93 -7.21
CA SER A 475 27.64 4.20 -7.67
C SER A 475 28.70 4.05 -6.57
N ASP A 476 29.46 2.96 -6.62
CA ASP A 476 30.52 2.69 -5.64
C ASP A 476 31.59 3.79 -5.64
N ASP A 477 31.96 4.31 -6.82
CA ASP A 477 33.00 5.34 -6.97
C ASP A 477 32.56 6.68 -6.36
N ALA A 478 31.30 7.08 -6.57
CA ALA A 478 30.75 8.30 -5.99
C ALA A 478 30.66 8.18 -4.46
N LEU A 479 30.20 7.04 -3.96
CA LEU A 479 30.08 6.79 -2.52
C LEU A 479 31.44 6.74 -1.82
N GLN A 480 32.43 6.08 -2.43
CA GLN A 480 33.81 6.09 -1.92
C GLN A 480 34.40 7.50 -1.90
N THR A 481 34.10 8.30 -2.92
CA THR A 481 34.53 9.71 -2.98
C THR A 481 33.91 10.53 -1.85
N TYR A 482 32.62 10.34 -1.58
CA TYR A 482 31.94 10.96 -0.44
C TYR A 482 32.58 10.57 0.90
N PHE A 483 32.86 9.28 1.12
CA PHE A 483 33.52 8.85 2.36
C PHE A 483 34.93 9.43 2.50
N ARG A 484 35.70 9.52 1.42
CA ARG A 484 37.00 10.21 1.43
C ARG A 484 36.83 11.69 1.78
N TYR A 485 35.85 12.37 1.19
CA TYR A 485 35.54 13.77 1.53
C TYR A 485 35.22 13.92 3.03
N MET A 486 34.36 13.06 3.56
CA MET A 486 34.00 13.05 4.98
C MET A 486 35.21 12.85 5.91
N ARG A 487 36.20 12.05 5.49
CA ARG A 487 37.46 11.90 6.24
C ARG A 487 38.32 13.16 6.16
N GLU A 488 38.64 13.59 4.95
CA GLU A 488 39.69 14.59 4.70
C GLU A 488 39.27 16.00 5.07
N TRP A 489 37.98 16.33 4.90
CA TRP A 489 37.47 17.69 5.04
C TRP A 489 36.54 17.85 6.25
N GLU A 490 35.78 16.81 6.60
CA GLU A 490 34.84 16.84 7.74
C GLU A 490 35.39 16.14 9.00
N ASN A 491 36.62 15.61 8.94
CA ASN A 491 37.30 14.91 10.04
C ASN A 491 36.47 13.76 10.65
N GLN A 492 35.71 13.04 9.81
CA GLN A 492 34.93 11.87 10.21
C GLN A 492 35.79 10.60 10.14
N ASP A 493 35.48 9.61 10.99
CA ASP A 493 36.24 8.34 11.03
C ASP A 493 35.80 7.39 9.90
N THR A 494 35.82 7.85 8.66
CA THR A 494 35.49 7.04 7.48
C THR A 494 36.75 6.44 6.85
N SER A 495 36.56 5.34 6.12
CA SER A 495 37.45 4.23 5.75
C SER A 495 37.30 3.66 4.33
N THR A 496 38.20 3.86 3.35
CA THR A 496 38.23 2.95 2.17
C THR A 496 38.52 1.49 2.56
N LYS A 497 39.08 1.26 3.75
CA LYS A 497 39.28 -0.08 4.33
C LYS A 497 38.07 -0.57 5.16
N LYS A 498 37.12 0.30 5.48
CA LYS A 498 35.88 -0.07 6.21
C LYS A 498 34.80 -0.44 5.20
N GLY A 499 33.90 -1.34 5.58
CA GLY A 499 32.68 -1.59 4.81
C GLY A 499 31.78 -0.35 4.78
N ILE A 500 30.87 -0.29 3.79
CA ILE A 500 29.95 0.85 3.58
C ILE A 500 29.11 1.12 4.82
N SER A 501 28.43 0.11 5.35
CA SER A 501 27.68 0.17 6.61
C SER A 501 28.49 0.79 7.76
N THR A 502 29.75 0.38 7.90
CA THR A 502 30.63 0.86 8.98
C THR A 502 31.03 2.32 8.78
N ASN A 503 31.21 2.76 7.53
CA ASN A 503 31.47 4.16 7.21
C ASN A 503 30.27 5.06 7.54
N TYR A 504 29.06 4.66 7.18
CA TYR A 504 27.86 5.42 7.55
C TYR A 504 27.67 5.52 9.07
N LYS A 505 27.96 4.44 9.79
CA LYS A 505 27.88 4.39 11.25
C LYS A 505 28.96 5.20 11.97
N SER A 506 30.07 5.56 11.29
CA SER A 506 31.14 6.35 11.88
C SER A 506 31.03 7.85 11.63
N ILE A 507 30.03 8.29 10.85
CA ILE A 507 29.72 9.70 10.62
C ILE A 507 28.85 10.22 11.76
N GLU A 508 29.24 11.36 12.33
CA GLU A 508 28.40 12.14 13.21
C GLU A 508 27.42 12.97 12.37
N TRP A 509 26.13 12.61 12.41
CA TRP A 509 25.10 13.22 11.59
C TRP A 509 24.64 14.57 12.13
N THR A 510 25.07 15.65 11.48
CA THR A 510 24.54 17.01 11.66
C THR A 510 23.57 17.36 10.54
N LYS A 511 22.71 18.37 10.73
CA LYS A 511 21.77 18.83 9.69
C LYS A 511 22.45 19.11 8.35
N ILE A 512 23.64 19.72 8.37
CA ILE A 512 24.43 20.04 7.18
C ILE A 512 24.91 18.76 6.47
N ARG A 513 25.36 17.74 7.20
CA ARG A 513 25.80 16.47 6.60
C ARG A 513 24.65 15.64 6.06
N VAL A 514 23.48 15.73 6.68
CA VAL A 514 22.25 15.10 6.17
C VAL A 514 21.87 15.73 4.83
N GLU A 515 21.89 17.05 4.73
CA GLU A 515 21.61 17.78 3.48
C GLU A 515 22.67 17.47 2.40
N ALA A 516 23.96 17.48 2.75
CA ALA A 516 25.03 17.10 1.82
C ALA A 516 24.92 15.65 1.32
N LEU A 517 24.45 14.72 2.16
CA LEU A 517 24.19 13.34 1.73
C LEU A 517 22.99 13.27 0.77
N HIS A 518 21.95 14.06 1.04
CA HIS A 518 20.78 14.15 0.18
C HIS A 518 21.17 14.68 -1.22
N ASP A 519 21.89 15.80 -1.27
CA ASP A 519 22.40 16.40 -2.52
C ASP A 519 23.29 15.44 -3.29
N LEU A 520 24.12 14.65 -2.58
CA LEU A 520 24.92 13.61 -3.19
C LEU A 520 24.03 12.58 -3.88
N TYR A 521 22.98 12.07 -3.23
CA TYR A 521 22.10 11.07 -3.84
C TYR A 521 21.34 11.61 -5.05
N GLU A 522 21.03 12.91 -5.10
CA GLU A 522 20.36 13.52 -6.25
C GLU A 522 21.29 13.72 -7.45
N ALA A 523 22.58 13.99 -7.21
CA ALA A 523 23.53 14.35 -8.27
C ALA A 523 24.47 13.22 -8.71
N ALA A 524 24.71 12.22 -7.84
CA ALA A 524 25.73 11.21 -8.07
C ALA A 524 25.37 10.25 -9.22
N PRO A 525 26.36 9.72 -9.95
CA PRO A 525 26.16 8.60 -10.87
C PRO A 525 25.62 7.37 -10.15
N LEU A 526 24.82 6.59 -10.87
CA LEU A 526 24.13 5.39 -10.41
C LEU A 526 24.90 4.12 -10.75
N GLY A 527 24.75 3.10 -9.91
CA GLY A 527 24.91 1.70 -10.28
C GLY A 527 23.53 1.08 -10.53
N MET A 528 23.34 0.48 -11.70
CA MET A 528 22.07 -0.08 -12.14
C MET A 528 22.04 -1.60 -12.02
N GLN A 529 20.95 -2.14 -11.47
CA GLN A 529 20.55 -3.53 -11.63
C GLN A 529 19.51 -3.61 -12.75
N CYS A 530 19.96 -3.95 -13.94
CA CYS A 530 19.13 -4.19 -15.12
C CYS A 530 19.18 -5.69 -15.45
N ASN A 531 18.34 -6.47 -14.77
CA ASN A 531 18.44 -7.94 -14.80
C ASN A 531 17.20 -8.60 -15.40
N SER A 532 17.43 -9.73 -16.07
CA SER A 532 16.36 -10.60 -16.56
C SER A 532 15.86 -11.58 -15.52
N SER A 533 14.74 -12.23 -15.84
CA SER A 533 14.08 -13.24 -14.99
C SER A 533 14.94 -14.44 -14.58
N ASP A 534 16.02 -14.73 -15.31
CA ASP A 534 16.98 -15.79 -14.97
C ASP A 534 18.10 -15.31 -14.03
N GLY A 535 18.05 -14.04 -13.59
CA GLY A 535 19.04 -13.40 -12.74
C GLY A 535 20.27 -12.89 -13.50
N SER A 536 20.36 -13.07 -14.81
CA SER A 536 21.46 -12.50 -15.61
C SER A 536 21.29 -11.01 -15.86
N ARG A 537 22.40 -10.28 -16.05
CA ARG A 537 22.38 -8.85 -16.41
C ARG A 537 22.11 -8.70 -17.90
N LEU A 538 21.23 -7.76 -18.26
CA LEU A 538 21.00 -7.40 -19.66
C LEU A 538 22.25 -6.75 -20.28
N PRO A 539 22.44 -6.80 -21.60
CA PRO A 539 23.61 -6.19 -22.24
C PRO A 539 23.67 -4.67 -22.03
N GLY A 540 24.78 -4.17 -21.49
CA GLY A 540 25.00 -2.74 -21.26
C GLY A 540 26.10 -2.46 -20.23
N SER A 541 26.53 -1.20 -20.14
CA SER A 541 27.37 -0.72 -19.04
C SER A 541 26.48 -0.07 -17.99
N TRP A 542 26.37 -0.71 -16.83
CA TRP A 542 25.39 -0.38 -15.81
C TRP A 542 25.96 0.35 -14.59
N ASP A 543 27.27 0.52 -14.53
CA ASP A 543 27.95 1.20 -13.44
C ASP A 543 28.34 2.63 -13.85
N ASN A 544 28.31 3.57 -12.90
CA ASN A 544 28.65 4.98 -13.08
C ASN A 544 27.85 5.70 -14.18
N ILE A 545 26.55 5.39 -14.30
CA ILE A 545 25.66 5.99 -15.29
C ILE A 545 24.86 7.16 -14.70
N ALA A 546 24.61 8.21 -15.50
CA ALA A 546 23.77 9.32 -15.05
C ALA A 546 22.29 8.92 -14.98
N ALA A 547 21.55 9.50 -14.05
CA ALA A 547 20.08 9.38 -14.04
C ALA A 547 19.48 10.01 -15.31
N THR A 548 18.38 9.43 -15.82
CA THR A 548 17.66 10.02 -16.95
C THR A 548 17.11 11.40 -16.56
N PRO A 549 17.42 12.48 -17.30
CA PRO A 549 17.05 13.84 -16.90
C PRO A 549 15.55 14.09 -17.05
N VAL A 550 14.95 14.70 -16.04
CA VAL A 550 13.57 15.23 -16.10
C VAL A 550 13.65 16.71 -16.47
N ARG A 551 13.39 17.04 -17.73
CA ARG A 551 13.48 18.41 -18.27
C ARG A 551 12.21 19.20 -18.04
N LEU A 552 11.05 18.54 -18.12
CA LEU A 552 9.73 19.14 -17.92
C LEU A 552 9.00 18.37 -16.82
N PRO A 553 9.19 18.74 -15.54
CA PRO A 553 8.46 18.12 -14.43
C PRO A 553 6.98 18.52 -14.44
N LEU A 554 6.13 17.69 -13.85
CA LEU A 554 4.72 18.04 -13.67
C LEU A 554 4.58 19.29 -12.76
N PRO A 555 3.59 20.16 -13.01
CA PRO A 555 3.32 21.28 -12.12
C PRO A 555 2.89 20.77 -10.74
N PRO A 556 3.24 21.48 -9.65
CA PRO A 556 2.75 21.13 -8.33
C PRO A 556 1.21 21.18 -8.31
N PRO A 557 0.55 20.36 -7.48
CA PRO A 557 -0.90 20.41 -7.32
C PRO A 557 -1.37 21.83 -7.02
N ALA A 558 -2.47 22.26 -7.65
CA ALA A 558 -3.05 23.56 -7.38
C ALA A 558 -3.34 23.67 -5.87
N ARG A 559 -2.79 24.70 -5.21
CA ARG A 559 -3.14 25.00 -3.82
C ARG A 559 -4.59 25.47 -3.80
N ASN A 560 -5.46 24.72 -3.16
CA ASN A 560 -6.80 25.21 -2.80
C ASN A 560 -6.64 26.25 -1.70
N CYS A 561 -6.23 27.46 -2.06
CA CYS A 561 -6.57 28.61 -1.23
C CYS A 561 -8.09 28.68 -1.25
N VAL A 562 -8.73 28.49 -0.09
CA VAL A 562 -10.12 28.93 0.07
C VAL A 562 -10.09 30.41 -0.29
N GLU A 563 -10.75 30.78 -1.39
CA GLU A 563 -11.15 32.16 -1.59
C GLU A 563 -12.02 32.49 -0.38
N LEU A 564 -11.39 33.05 0.67
CA LEU A 564 -12.08 33.92 1.59
C LEU A 564 -12.67 34.99 0.69
N SER A 565 -13.96 34.84 0.38
CA SER A 565 -14.73 35.77 -0.39
C SER A 565 -14.62 37.14 0.27
N LEU A 566 -13.67 37.95 -0.22
CA LEU A 566 -13.53 39.37 0.05
C LEU A 566 -14.71 40.19 -0.48
N GLU A 567 -15.79 39.54 -0.95
CA GLU A 567 -17.02 40.17 -1.42
C GLU A 567 -18.09 40.37 -0.33
N GLN A 568 -17.83 39.98 0.94
CA GLN A 568 -18.84 40.10 2.00
C GLN A 568 -18.60 41.23 3.03
N GLU A 569 -17.57 42.07 2.84
CA GLU A 569 -17.33 43.25 3.70
C GLU A 569 -17.56 44.61 3.00
N ILE A 570 -18.02 44.65 1.74
CA ILE A 570 -18.28 45.91 1.02
C ILE A 570 -19.79 46.24 0.87
N LEU A 571 -20.70 45.37 1.30
CA LEU A 571 -22.15 45.63 1.24
C LEU A 571 -22.80 46.11 2.54
N ASP A 572 -22.03 46.26 3.63
CA ASP A 572 -22.51 46.87 4.90
C ASP A 572 -21.94 48.28 5.16
N GLN A 573 -21.36 48.93 4.13
CA GLN A 573 -20.97 50.34 4.17
C GLN A 573 -21.32 51.11 2.90
N VAL A 574 -22.59 51.13 2.51
CA VAL A 574 -23.19 52.23 1.70
C VAL A 574 -24.61 52.51 2.16
#